data_AF-A0NPX8-F1
#
_entry.id   AF-A0NPX8-F1
#
_cell.length_a   1.000
_cell.length_b   1.000
_cell.length_c   1.000
_cell.angle_alpha   90.00
_cell.angle_beta   90.00
_cell.angle_gamma   90.00
#
_symmetry.space_group_name_H-M   'P 1'
#
loop_
_entity.id
_entity.type
_entity.pdbx_description
1 polymer ?
#
loop_
_entity_poly.entity_id
_entity_poly.type
_entity_poly.pdbx_seq_one_letter_code
_entity_poly.pdbx_strand_id
1 'polypeptide(L)'
;MADDRDHPMLQYIINNPEAFAQNLAKTLEQAGKALAAYIEPREQGKITHDSTDELTGVVKTLAQVGEYWVSDPQRAVEAQSRLWSGYIDLWNSSLKRMMGEPSAPAIETPARDKRFADPEWEKNQFFDFIKQLYLITSKWAEDMVHDAQGLDEHTRHKAEFYVTQIANAVSPSNFVLTNPELLRLTLESNGENLVKGMRHLVEDLKTGKGDLKIRQTDPNKFRLGENLGTTPGKVISQNDVCQVIQYSPTTEEVLKRPLLIVPPWINKFYILDLNPEKSFIKWAVDQGHTVFVISWVNPDERQAQKSFEHYMKEGILNTLDLIKRATRQEEVNAIGYCVGGTLLAVTLAYMAKIGDERIKTATF
;
A
#
# COMPACT_ATOMS: atom_id res chain seq x y z
N MET A 1 5.76 13.29 45.46
CA MET A 1 4.43 12.82 45.03
C MET A 1 4.64 12.21 43.66
N ALA A 2 4.68 10.87 43.60
CA ALA A 2 4.77 10.16 42.33
C ALA A 2 3.51 10.46 41.52
N ASP A 3 3.68 10.70 40.22
CA ASP A 3 2.60 10.98 39.28
C ASP A 3 1.64 9.79 39.29
N ASP A 4 0.39 10.02 39.67
CA ASP A 4 -0.68 9.00 39.83
C ASP A 4 -1.08 8.37 38.47
N ARG A 5 -0.35 8.67 37.39
CA ARG A 5 -0.60 8.21 36.01
C ARG A 5 0.18 6.94 35.62
N ASP A 6 1.07 6.43 36.48
CA ASP A 6 1.83 5.20 36.23
C ASP A 6 1.10 3.91 36.67
N HIS A 7 -0.13 4.00 37.19
CA HIS A 7 -0.89 2.82 37.54
C HIS A 7 -1.51 2.19 36.28
N PRO A 8 -1.22 0.92 35.95
CA PRO A 8 -1.58 0.29 34.66
C PRO A 8 -3.09 0.21 34.38
N MET A 9 -3.93 0.43 35.39
CA MET A 9 -5.40 0.47 35.27
C MET A 9 -5.98 1.88 35.12
N LEU A 10 -5.25 2.94 35.52
CA LEU A 10 -5.74 4.33 35.46
C LEU A 10 -5.70 4.88 34.04
N GLN A 11 -4.84 4.33 33.18
CA GLN A 11 -4.75 4.65 31.75
C GLN A 11 -5.98 4.22 30.92
N TYR A 12 -6.88 3.42 31.47
CA TYR A 12 -8.11 2.97 30.80
C TYR A 12 -9.40 3.52 31.44
N ILE A 13 -9.33 4.68 32.10
CA ILE A 13 -10.50 5.34 32.70
C ILE A 13 -11.14 6.32 31.71
N ILE A 14 -12.47 6.34 31.69
CA ILE A 14 -13.24 7.35 30.96
C ILE A 14 -13.19 8.66 31.77
N ASN A 15 -12.41 9.62 31.29
CA ASN A 15 -12.22 10.91 31.97
C ASN A 15 -13.48 11.80 31.91
N ASN A 16 -14.26 11.73 30.83
CA ASN A 16 -15.51 12.47 30.68
C ASN A 16 -16.61 11.55 30.10
N PRO A 17 -17.43 10.92 30.95
CA PRO A 17 -18.49 9.99 30.52
C PRO A 17 -19.55 10.62 29.61
N GLU A 18 -19.88 11.90 29.84
CA GLU A 18 -20.88 12.60 29.01
C GLU A 18 -20.35 12.81 27.60
N ALA A 19 -19.13 13.35 27.47
CA ALA A 19 -18.49 13.54 26.17
C ALA A 19 -18.29 12.21 25.43
N PHE A 20 -17.90 11.16 26.17
CA PHE A 20 -17.74 9.82 25.62
C PHE A 20 -19.06 9.27 25.06
N ALA A 21 -20.17 9.38 25.81
CA ALA A 21 -21.48 8.94 25.36
C ALA A 21 -21.97 9.73 24.13
N GLN A 22 -21.77 11.06 24.11
CA GLN A 22 -22.11 11.90 22.96
C GLN A 22 -21.31 11.49 21.71
N ASN A 23 -20.00 11.24 21.84
CA ASN A 23 -19.17 10.83 20.73
C ASN A 23 -19.46 9.40 20.24
N LEU A 24 -19.87 8.50 21.14
CA LEU A 24 -20.36 7.18 20.73
C LEU A 24 -21.64 7.30 19.90
N ALA A 25 -22.58 8.16 20.31
CA ALA A 25 -23.80 8.44 19.54
C ALA A 25 -23.48 9.01 18.14
N LYS A 26 -22.54 9.98 18.05
CA LYS A 26 -22.05 10.50 16.76
C LYS A 26 -21.39 9.42 15.91
N THR A 27 -20.63 8.52 16.52
CA THR A 27 -20.00 7.39 15.80
C THR A 27 -21.06 6.49 15.17
N LEU A 28 -22.13 6.15 15.90
CA LEU A 28 -23.26 5.38 15.38
C LEU A 28 -24.00 6.11 14.25
N GLU A 29 -24.19 7.42 14.38
CA GLU A 29 -24.77 8.24 13.30
C GLU A 29 -23.93 8.17 12.02
N GLN A 30 -22.61 8.30 12.14
CA GLN A 30 -21.70 8.19 10.98
C GLN A 30 -21.67 6.76 10.44
N ALA A 31 -21.78 5.73 11.29
CA ALA A 31 -21.87 4.34 10.84
C ALA A 31 -23.13 4.10 9.99
N GLY A 32 -24.26 4.68 10.38
CA GLY A 32 -25.48 4.67 9.56
C GLY A 32 -25.27 5.34 8.20
N LYS A 33 -24.56 6.46 8.15
CA LYS A 33 -24.20 7.13 6.88
C LYS A 33 -23.25 6.30 6.02
N ALA A 34 -22.31 5.58 6.64
CA ALA A 34 -21.38 4.70 5.93
C ALA A 34 -22.13 3.52 5.31
N LEU A 35 -23.03 2.90 6.09
CA LEU A 35 -23.89 1.83 5.61
C LEU A 35 -24.77 2.28 4.43
N ALA A 36 -25.39 3.46 4.54
CA ALA A 36 -26.17 4.04 3.44
C ALA A 36 -25.32 4.27 2.18
N ALA A 37 -24.13 4.86 2.34
CA ALA A 37 -23.22 5.09 1.21
C ALA A 37 -22.76 3.79 0.54
N TYR A 38 -22.63 2.69 1.29
CA TYR A 38 -22.30 1.36 0.77
C TYR A 38 -23.48 0.67 0.06
N ILE A 39 -24.69 0.75 0.61
CA ILE A 39 -25.88 0.04 0.11
C ILE A 39 -26.53 0.76 -1.08
N GLU A 40 -26.69 2.08 -1.02
CA GLU A 40 -27.48 2.83 -2.01
C GLU A 40 -27.05 2.58 -3.48
N PRO A 41 -25.74 2.56 -3.83
CA PRO A 41 -25.32 2.25 -5.20
C PRO A 41 -25.60 0.80 -5.64
N ARG A 42 -25.63 -0.14 -4.69
CA ARG A 42 -25.96 -1.55 -4.95
C ARG A 42 -27.45 -1.74 -5.20
N GLU A 43 -28.31 -1.09 -4.41
CA GLU A 43 -29.76 -1.08 -4.64
C GLU A 43 -30.13 -0.43 -5.97
N GLN A 44 -29.39 0.59 -6.39
CA GLN A 44 -29.55 1.26 -7.68
C GLN A 44 -28.96 0.46 -8.87
N GLY A 45 -28.41 -0.73 -8.64
CA GLY A 45 -27.82 -1.57 -9.68
C GLY A 45 -26.55 -1.02 -10.33
N LYS A 46 -25.88 -0.05 -9.69
CA LYS A 46 -24.66 0.60 -10.21
C LYS A 46 -23.39 -0.21 -9.95
N ILE A 47 -23.44 -1.16 -9.02
CA ILE A 47 -22.35 -2.07 -8.68
C ILE A 47 -22.84 -3.49 -8.93
N THR A 48 -22.18 -4.19 -9.86
CA THR A 48 -22.53 -5.54 -10.30
C THR A 48 -21.41 -6.55 -10.06
N HIS A 49 -20.40 -6.20 -9.25
CA HIS A 49 -19.28 -7.10 -8.96
C HIS A 49 -19.75 -8.38 -8.27
N ASP A 50 -19.49 -9.51 -8.90
CA ASP A 50 -19.84 -10.83 -8.39
C ASP A 50 -18.77 -11.34 -7.42
N SER A 51 -18.85 -10.91 -6.17
CA SER A 51 -17.97 -11.36 -5.08
C SER A 51 -18.08 -12.86 -4.77
N THR A 52 -19.05 -13.57 -5.35
CA THR A 52 -19.27 -14.99 -5.06
C THR A 52 -18.22 -15.90 -5.70
N ASP A 53 -17.69 -15.55 -6.87
CA ASP A 53 -16.63 -16.31 -7.55
C ASP A 53 -15.31 -16.28 -6.77
N GLU A 54 -14.95 -15.11 -6.22
CA GLU A 54 -13.74 -14.94 -5.41
C GLU A 54 -13.82 -15.76 -4.12
N LEU A 55 -14.95 -15.69 -3.41
CA LEU A 55 -15.19 -16.44 -2.18
C LEU A 55 -15.16 -17.96 -2.46
N THR A 56 -15.76 -18.40 -3.57
CA THR A 56 -15.74 -19.80 -3.99
C THR A 56 -14.31 -20.27 -4.25
N GLY A 57 -13.47 -19.44 -4.86
CA GLY A 57 -12.05 -19.70 -5.05
C GLY A 57 -11.29 -19.90 -3.74
N VAL A 58 -11.53 -19.05 -2.74
CA VAL A 58 -10.94 -19.18 -1.39
C VAL A 58 -11.35 -20.49 -0.74
N VAL A 59 -12.67 -20.74 -0.68
CA VAL A 59 -13.23 -21.93 -0.02
C VAL A 59 -12.71 -23.21 -0.66
N LYS A 60 -12.69 -23.30 -2.00
CA LYS A 60 -12.20 -24.47 -2.72
C LYS A 60 -10.72 -24.74 -2.45
N THR A 61 -9.90 -23.68 -2.44
CA THR A 61 -8.46 -23.78 -2.18
C THR A 61 -8.18 -24.29 -0.77
N LEU A 62 -8.85 -23.72 0.24
CA LEU A 62 -8.68 -24.14 1.63
C LEU A 62 -9.29 -25.53 1.90
N ALA A 63 -10.35 -25.91 1.20
CA ALA A 63 -10.94 -27.25 1.31
C ALA A 63 -9.96 -28.34 0.90
N GLN A 64 -9.12 -28.11 -0.11
CA GLN A 64 -8.08 -29.07 -0.52
C GLN A 64 -7.01 -29.27 0.56
N VAL A 65 -6.63 -28.20 1.27
CA VAL A 65 -5.75 -28.30 2.45
C VAL A 65 -6.44 -29.08 3.56
N GLY A 66 -7.70 -28.77 3.85
CA GLY A 66 -8.48 -29.47 4.87
C GLY A 66 -8.66 -30.97 4.56
N GLU A 67 -8.92 -31.32 3.30
CA GLU A 67 -9.05 -32.70 2.84
C GLU A 67 -7.76 -33.51 3.07
N TYR A 68 -6.59 -32.91 2.84
CA TYR A 68 -5.31 -33.53 3.19
C TYR A 68 -5.28 -33.92 4.67
N TRP A 69 -5.59 -33.00 5.59
CA TRP A 69 -5.50 -33.28 7.03
C TRP A 69 -6.58 -34.23 7.55
N VAL A 70 -7.79 -34.19 6.98
CA VAL A 70 -8.94 -34.99 7.45
C VAL A 70 -9.00 -36.38 6.80
N SER A 71 -8.40 -36.57 5.63
CA SER A 71 -8.40 -37.86 4.91
C SER A 71 -7.68 -39.00 5.65
N ASP A 72 -6.89 -38.68 6.67
CA ASP A 72 -6.19 -39.66 7.50
C ASP A 72 -6.38 -39.30 8.98
N PRO A 73 -6.96 -40.22 9.79
CA PRO A 73 -7.19 -40.00 11.21
C PRO A 73 -5.92 -39.61 11.99
N GLN A 74 -4.75 -40.13 11.61
CA GLN A 74 -3.50 -39.83 12.30
C GLN A 74 -3.08 -38.37 12.06
N ARG A 75 -3.18 -37.90 10.81
CA ARG A 75 -2.91 -36.50 10.43
C ARG A 75 -3.91 -35.55 11.10
N ALA A 76 -5.19 -35.89 11.14
CA ALA A 76 -6.21 -35.08 11.80
C ALA A 76 -5.92 -34.91 13.31
N VAL A 77 -5.58 -36.00 13.99
CA VAL A 77 -5.19 -35.99 15.41
C VAL A 77 -3.90 -35.18 15.62
N GLU A 78 -2.92 -35.33 14.74
CA GLU A 78 -1.67 -34.56 14.78
C GLU A 78 -1.94 -33.05 14.65
N ALA A 79 -2.70 -32.62 13.65
CA ALA A 79 -3.07 -31.22 13.44
C ALA A 79 -3.73 -30.61 14.69
N GLN A 80 -4.68 -31.33 15.28
CA GLN A 80 -5.36 -30.91 16.49
C GLN A 80 -4.41 -30.89 17.70
N SER A 81 -3.55 -31.89 17.86
CA SER A 81 -2.62 -32.00 18.99
C SER A 81 -1.58 -30.88 18.98
N ARG A 82 -1.09 -30.48 17.80
CA ARG A 82 -0.17 -29.34 17.64
C ARG A 82 -0.80 -28.05 18.17
N LEU A 83 -2.05 -27.76 17.79
CA LEU A 83 -2.76 -26.56 18.25
C LEU A 83 -3.03 -26.59 19.77
N TRP A 84 -3.54 -27.72 20.27
CA TRP A 84 -3.83 -27.88 21.71
C TRP A 84 -2.59 -27.77 22.58
N SER A 85 -1.46 -28.31 22.13
CA SER A 85 -0.19 -28.20 22.85
C SER A 85 0.21 -26.73 23.00
N GLY A 86 0.15 -25.95 21.90
CA GLY A 86 0.41 -24.51 21.95
C GLY A 86 -0.53 -23.76 22.90
N TYR A 87 -1.82 -24.09 22.92
CA TYR A 87 -2.76 -23.48 23.87
C TYR A 87 -2.46 -23.86 25.32
N ILE A 88 -2.12 -25.12 25.60
CA ILE A 88 -1.73 -25.56 26.95
C ILE A 88 -0.49 -24.80 27.42
N ASP A 89 0.52 -24.63 26.55
CA ASP A 89 1.72 -23.86 26.85
C ASP A 89 1.39 -22.38 27.13
N LEU A 90 0.47 -21.79 26.35
CA LEU A 90 -0.05 -20.46 26.61
C LEU A 90 -0.73 -20.39 27.99
N TRP A 91 -1.68 -21.27 28.28
CA TRP A 91 -2.36 -21.31 29.58
C TRP A 91 -1.37 -21.44 30.74
N ASN A 92 -0.39 -22.35 30.63
CA ASN A 92 0.63 -22.56 31.66
C ASN A 92 1.52 -21.32 31.85
N SER A 93 1.98 -20.70 30.77
CA SER A 93 2.81 -19.50 30.83
C SER A 93 2.04 -18.31 31.40
N SER A 94 0.78 -18.10 31.00
CA SER A 94 -0.07 -17.02 31.53
C SER A 94 -0.39 -17.22 33.00
N LEU A 95 -0.67 -18.45 33.45
CA LEU A 95 -0.89 -18.73 34.88
C LEU A 95 0.37 -18.41 35.72
N LYS A 96 1.55 -18.83 35.27
CA LYS A 96 2.83 -18.48 35.95
C LYS A 96 3.03 -16.98 36.05
N ARG A 97 2.82 -16.26 34.95
CA ARG A 97 2.92 -14.79 34.92
C ARG A 97 1.91 -14.14 35.84
N MET A 98 0.67 -14.64 35.91
CA MET A 98 -0.37 -14.14 36.82
C MET A 98 0.00 -14.33 38.30
N MET A 99 0.72 -15.41 38.62
CA MET A 99 1.28 -15.65 39.95
C MET A 99 2.55 -14.84 40.25
N GLY A 100 3.00 -13.98 39.32
CA GLY A 100 4.20 -13.15 39.48
C GLY A 100 5.51 -13.87 39.17
N GLU A 101 5.46 -15.09 38.63
CA GLU A 101 6.64 -15.84 38.22
C GLU A 101 7.09 -15.42 36.80
N PRO A 102 8.41 -15.31 36.55
CA PRO A 102 8.90 -15.10 35.20
C PRO A 102 8.61 -16.34 34.34
N SER A 103 8.00 -16.13 33.18
CA SER A 103 7.80 -17.17 32.16
C SER A 103 8.21 -16.62 30.80
N ALA A 104 8.87 -17.46 30.00
CA ALA A 104 9.02 -17.19 28.58
C ALA A 104 7.63 -17.16 27.90
N PRO A 105 7.47 -16.41 26.80
CA PRO A 105 6.25 -16.46 25.99
C PRO A 105 6.08 -17.86 25.38
N ALA A 106 4.83 -18.27 25.15
CA ALA A 106 4.52 -19.56 24.53
C ALA A 106 4.97 -19.63 23.07
N ILE A 107 5.01 -18.50 22.37
CA ILE A 107 5.58 -18.34 21.04
C ILE A 107 6.33 -17.01 20.93
N GLU A 108 7.47 -17.01 20.22
CA GLU A 108 8.23 -15.80 19.98
C GLU A 108 7.47 -14.85 19.05
N THR A 109 7.43 -13.56 19.43
CA THR A 109 6.87 -12.53 18.55
C THR A 109 7.89 -12.22 17.45
N PRO A 110 7.51 -12.28 16.16
CA PRO A 110 8.44 -11.95 15.08
C PRO A 110 8.96 -10.51 15.21
N ALA A 111 10.28 -10.34 15.28
CA ALA A 111 10.90 -9.02 15.52
C ALA A 111 10.58 -7.94 14.47
N ARG A 112 10.05 -8.33 13.30
CA ARG A 112 9.65 -7.41 12.22
C ARG A 112 8.18 -7.00 12.29
N ASP A 113 7.37 -7.62 13.15
CA ASP A 113 5.94 -7.33 13.24
C ASP A 113 5.67 -6.09 14.10
N LYS A 114 5.58 -4.93 13.42
CA LYS A 114 5.36 -3.64 14.08
C LYS A 114 3.97 -3.49 14.70
N ARG A 115 3.02 -4.39 14.42
CA ARG A 115 1.66 -4.33 15.00
C ARG A 115 1.68 -4.51 16.52
N PHE A 116 2.70 -5.19 17.04
CA PHE A 116 2.85 -5.51 18.45
C PHE A 116 3.99 -4.72 19.12
N ALA A 117 4.31 -3.52 18.60
CA ALA A 117 5.44 -2.72 19.08
C ALA A 117 5.17 -1.98 20.40
N ASP A 118 3.90 -1.71 20.75
CA ASP A 118 3.57 -1.07 22.02
C ASP A 118 3.91 -2.00 23.21
N PRO A 119 4.58 -1.49 24.28
CA PRO A 119 4.97 -2.30 25.42
C PRO A 119 3.82 -3.01 26.15
N GLU A 120 2.59 -2.52 26.06
CA GLU A 120 1.42 -3.16 26.67
C GLU A 120 1.15 -4.56 26.09
N TRP A 121 1.57 -4.82 24.85
CA TRP A 121 1.48 -6.15 24.25
C TRP A 121 2.31 -7.21 24.98
N GLU A 122 3.28 -6.82 25.79
CA GLU A 122 4.09 -7.73 26.60
C GLU A 122 3.83 -7.56 28.10
N LYS A 123 3.65 -6.33 28.58
CA LYS A 123 3.51 -6.02 30.00
C LYS A 123 2.14 -6.38 30.56
N ASN A 124 1.09 -6.17 29.77
CA ASN A 124 -0.28 -6.39 30.19
C ASN A 124 -0.71 -7.83 29.86
N GLN A 125 -1.17 -8.58 30.86
CA GLN A 125 -1.46 -10.01 30.68
C GLN A 125 -2.62 -10.28 29.73
N PHE A 126 -3.61 -9.38 29.67
CA PHE A 126 -4.74 -9.54 28.75
C PHE A 126 -4.29 -9.40 27.29
N PHE A 127 -3.55 -8.33 26.97
CA PHE A 127 -3.07 -8.09 25.62
C PHE A 127 -2.02 -9.11 25.19
N ASP A 128 -1.12 -9.51 26.10
CA ASP A 128 -0.16 -10.58 25.82
C ASP A 128 -0.84 -11.91 25.53
N PHE A 129 -1.85 -12.31 26.33
CA PHE A 129 -2.59 -13.54 26.12
C PHE A 129 -3.25 -13.58 24.73
N ILE A 130 -3.97 -12.50 24.36
CA ILE A 130 -4.65 -12.43 23.05
C ILE A 130 -3.64 -12.42 21.90
N LYS A 131 -2.53 -11.68 22.03
CA LYS A 131 -1.44 -11.68 21.04
C LYS A 131 -0.85 -13.08 20.87
N GLN A 132 -0.52 -13.78 21.96
CA GLN A 132 0.05 -15.12 21.92
C GLN A 132 -0.93 -16.14 21.34
N LEU A 133 -2.22 -16.07 21.71
CA LEU A 133 -3.28 -16.88 21.12
C LEU A 133 -3.35 -16.69 19.59
N TYR A 134 -3.31 -15.44 19.14
CA TYR A 134 -3.28 -15.10 17.73
C TYR A 134 -2.05 -15.67 17.02
N LEU A 135 -0.85 -15.48 17.57
CA LEU A 135 0.41 -15.96 16.98
C LEU A 135 0.46 -17.49 16.88
N ILE A 136 0.04 -18.20 17.93
CA ILE A 136 -0.05 -19.67 17.93
C ILE A 136 -1.01 -20.15 16.85
N THR A 137 -2.21 -19.56 16.78
CA THR A 137 -3.25 -19.95 15.82
C THR A 137 -2.81 -19.66 14.38
N SER A 138 -2.21 -18.50 14.15
CA SER A 138 -1.75 -18.09 12.82
C SER A 138 -0.61 -18.98 12.33
N LYS A 139 0.38 -19.25 13.19
CA LYS A 139 1.49 -20.14 12.87
C LYS A 139 1.01 -21.56 12.62
N TRP A 140 0.08 -22.06 13.43
CA TRP A 140 -0.55 -23.37 13.20
C TRP A 140 -1.24 -23.43 11.84
N ALA A 141 -2.04 -22.42 11.48
CA ALA A 141 -2.75 -22.38 10.20
C ALA A 141 -1.79 -22.32 9.00
N GLU A 142 -0.70 -21.56 9.11
CA GLU A 142 0.38 -21.51 8.11
C GLU A 142 1.05 -22.88 7.95
N ASP A 143 1.37 -23.56 9.06
CA ASP A 143 1.96 -24.90 9.06
C ASP A 143 1.02 -25.94 8.44
N MET A 144 -0.29 -25.82 8.63
CA MET A 144 -1.27 -26.70 7.99
C MET A 144 -1.21 -26.59 6.46
N VAL A 145 -0.90 -25.42 5.90
CA VAL A 145 -0.74 -25.27 4.45
C VAL A 145 0.64 -25.78 4.01
N HIS A 146 1.68 -25.38 4.72
CA HIS A 146 3.07 -25.72 4.37
C HIS A 146 3.30 -27.25 4.39
N ASP A 147 2.82 -27.94 5.42
CA ASP A 147 3.07 -29.37 5.61
C ASP A 147 2.11 -30.27 4.82
N ALA A 148 1.10 -29.70 4.15
CA ALA A 148 0.15 -30.46 3.33
C ALA A 148 0.81 -30.99 2.06
N GLN A 149 1.20 -32.27 2.06
CA GLN A 149 1.83 -32.92 0.91
C GLN A 149 0.80 -33.26 -0.19
N GLY A 150 1.26 -33.35 -1.45
CA GLY A 150 0.41 -33.74 -2.59
C GLY A 150 -0.43 -32.61 -3.20
N LEU A 151 -0.35 -31.39 -2.68
CA LEU A 151 -0.85 -30.18 -3.34
C LEU A 151 0.17 -29.69 -4.39
N ASP A 152 -0.33 -29.30 -5.56
CA ASP A 152 0.50 -28.61 -6.56
C ASP A 152 0.97 -27.24 -6.05
N GLU A 153 2.11 -26.78 -6.56
CA GLU A 153 2.79 -25.57 -6.09
C GLU A 153 1.90 -24.32 -6.17
N HIS A 154 1.09 -24.20 -7.22
CA HIS A 154 0.22 -23.05 -7.42
C HIS A 154 -0.95 -23.04 -6.44
N THR A 155 -1.57 -24.19 -6.17
CA THR A 155 -2.61 -24.31 -5.13
C THR A 155 -2.07 -24.03 -3.73
N ARG A 156 -0.86 -24.54 -3.41
CA ARG A 156 -0.21 -24.26 -2.12
C ARG A 156 0.03 -22.77 -1.93
N HIS A 157 0.62 -22.10 -2.92
CA HIS A 157 0.90 -20.66 -2.84
C HIS A 157 -0.39 -19.83 -2.69
N LYS A 158 -1.49 -20.22 -3.35
CA LYS A 158 -2.81 -19.61 -3.13
C LYS A 158 -3.33 -19.83 -1.72
N ALA A 159 -3.22 -21.05 -1.19
CA ALA A 159 -3.66 -21.36 0.16
C ALA A 159 -2.86 -20.56 1.21
N GLU A 160 -1.54 -20.47 1.06
CA GLU A 160 -0.66 -19.67 1.91
C GLU A 160 -1.11 -18.21 1.89
N PHE A 161 -1.31 -17.65 0.68
CA PHE A 161 -1.81 -16.29 0.52
C PHE A 161 -3.14 -16.08 1.27
N TYR A 162 -4.13 -16.96 1.09
CA TYR A 162 -5.43 -16.81 1.75
C TYR A 162 -5.37 -16.97 3.27
N VAL A 163 -4.60 -17.93 3.79
CA VAL A 163 -4.40 -18.10 5.23
C VAL A 163 -3.74 -16.85 5.83
N THR A 164 -2.70 -16.31 5.19
CA THR A 164 -2.07 -15.07 5.62
C THR A 164 -3.05 -13.89 5.58
N GLN A 165 -3.92 -13.77 4.57
CA GLN A 165 -4.93 -12.71 4.52
C GLN A 165 -5.95 -12.83 5.66
N ILE A 166 -6.46 -14.04 5.92
CA ILE A 166 -7.42 -14.30 6.99
C ILE A 166 -6.78 -14.02 8.35
N ALA A 167 -5.57 -14.54 8.60
CA ALA A 167 -4.82 -14.29 9.81
C ALA A 167 -4.57 -12.78 10.02
N ASN A 168 -4.20 -12.04 8.96
CA ASN A 168 -4.02 -10.59 9.07
C ASN A 168 -5.33 -9.86 9.37
N ALA A 169 -6.46 -10.30 8.81
CA ALA A 169 -7.77 -9.68 9.02
C ALA A 169 -8.27 -9.85 10.47
N VAL A 170 -8.05 -11.02 11.07
CA VAL A 170 -8.49 -11.33 12.45
C VAL A 170 -7.47 -10.94 13.51
N SER A 171 -6.36 -10.30 13.13
CA SER A 171 -5.34 -9.83 14.07
C SER A 171 -5.96 -8.97 15.19
N PRO A 172 -5.61 -9.19 16.46
CA PRO A 172 -6.14 -8.40 17.58
C PRO A 172 -5.73 -6.92 17.51
N SER A 173 -4.69 -6.58 16.73
CA SER A 173 -4.31 -5.20 16.45
C SER A 173 -5.37 -4.41 15.68
N ASN A 174 -6.35 -5.08 15.05
CA ASN A 174 -7.33 -4.43 14.17
C ASN A 174 -8.58 -3.94 14.92
N PHE A 175 -8.78 -4.34 16.18
CA PHE A 175 -10.02 -4.05 16.92
C PHE A 175 -9.75 -3.20 18.15
N VAL A 176 -10.64 -2.23 18.41
CA VAL A 176 -10.51 -1.25 19.51
C VAL A 176 -10.31 -1.93 20.87
N LEU A 177 -11.06 -2.98 21.17
CA LEU A 177 -11.05 -3.60 22.49
C LEU A 177 -9.84 -4.50 22.75
N THR A 178 -9.14 -4.93 21.70
CA THR A 178 -7.99 -5.83 21.79
C THR A 178 -6.68 -5.17 21.43
N ASN A 179 -6.69 -3.90 21.01
CA ASN A 179 -5.50 -3.11 20.71
C ASN A 179 -5.27 -2.07 21.83
N PRO A 180 -4.16 -2.15 22.58
CA PRO A 180 -3.90 -1.25 23.71
C PRO A 180 -3.75 0.22 23.29
N GLU A 181 -3.07 0.50 22.18
CA GLU A 181 -2.89 1.86 21.65
C GLU A 181 -4.23 2.48 21.27
N LEU A 182 -5.07 1.72 20.55
CA LEU A 182 -6.37 2.20 20.10
C LEU A 182 -7.35 2.34 21.26
N LEU A 183 -7.35 1.41 22.21
CA LEU A 183 -8.19 1.49 23.41
C LEU A 183 -7.84 2.73 24.23
N ARG A 184 -6.55 2.93 24.52
CA ARG A 184 -6.03 4.09 25.25
C ARG A 184 -6.40 5.40 24.55
N LEU A 185 -6.10 5.52 23.24
CA LEU A 185 -6.46 6.71 22.46
C LEU A 185 -7.97 6.98 22.48
N THR A 186 -8.79 5.93 22.42
CA THR A 186 -10.25 6.05 22.46
C THR A 186 -10.71 6.62 23.79
N LEU A 187 -10.14 6.18 24.90
CA LEU A 187 -10.50 6.65 26.23
C LEU A 187 -9.96 8.07 26.49
N GLU A 188 -8.70 8.34 26.14
CA GLU A 188 -8.07 9.66 26.26
C GLU A 188 -8.80 10.73 25.44
N SER A 189 -9.25 10.38 24.23
CA SER A 189 -9.97 11.30 23.34
C SER A 189 -11.48 11.31 23.56
N ASN A 190 -11.99 10.64 24.60
CA ASN A 190 -13.42 10.47 24.87
C ASN A 190 -14.20 10.01 23.61
N GLY A 191 -13.66 9.06 22.85
CA GLY A 191 -14.27 8.48 21.64
C GLY A 191 -14.19 9.34 20.37
N GLU A 192 -13.56 10.51 20.42
CA GLU A 192 -13.46 11.43 19.27
C GLU A 192 -12.69 10.80 18.08
N ASN A 193 -11.71 9.94 18.35
CA ASN A 193 -11.00 9.19 17.32
C ASN A 193 -11.95 8.30 16.48
N LEU A 194 -12.95 7.67 17.11
CA LEU A 194 -13.93 6.82 16.42
C LEU A 194 -14.84 7.64 15.52
N VAL A 195 -15.30 8.81 15.99
CA VAL A 195 -16.11 9.74 15.19
C VAL A 195 -15.35 10.16 13.93
N LYS A 196 -14.08 10.55 14.09
CA LYS A 196 -13.20 10.95 12.98
C LYS A 196 -12.97 9.79 12.00
N GLY A 197 -12.65 8.60 12.50
CA GLY A 197 -12.44 7.42 11.69
C GLY A 197 -13.67 7.03 10.87
N MET A 198 -14.86 7.07 11.49
CA MET A 198 -16.11 6.76 10.81
C MET A 198 -16.47 7.83 9.75
N ARG A 199 -16.20 9.11 10.03
CA ARG A 199 -16.36 10.17 9.02
C ARG A 199 -15.45 9.93 7.80
N HIS A 200 -14.18 9.53 8.02
CA HIS A 200 -13.29 9.18 6.93
C HIS A 200 -13.84 7.99 6.11
N LEU A 201 -14.36 6.95 6.78
CA LEU A 201 -14.98 5.81 6.11
C LEU A 201 -16.18 6.23 5.24
N VAL A 202 -17.06 7.10 5.75
CA VAL A 202 -18.19 7.65 4.98
C VAL A 202 -17.70 8.37 3.72
N GLU A 203 -16.69 9.23 3.85
CA GLU A 203 -16.14 9.97 2.73
C GLU A 203 -15.43 9.08 1.70
N ASP A 204 -14.74 8.04 2.16
CA ASP A 204 -14.06 7.05 1.31
C ASP A 204 -15.07 6.24 0.49
N LEU A 205 -16.16 5.78 1.11
CA LEU A 205 -17.26 5.08 0.43
C LEU A 205 -17.99 5.98 -0.57
N LYS A 206 -18.27 7.23 -0.21
CA LYS A 206 -18.88 8.21 -1.13
C LYS A 206 -17.98 8.49 -2.32
N THR A 207 -16.67 8.65 -2.09
CA THR A 207 -15.70 8.90 -3.15
C THR A 207 -15.55 7.68 -4.08
N GLY A 208 -15.61 6.47 -3.53
CA GLY A 208 -15.64 5.23 -4.30
C GLY A 208 -17.03 4.87 -4.85
N LYS A 209 -18.03 5.76 -4.71
CA LYS A 209 -19.40 5.58 -5.22
C LYS A 209 -20.04 4.26 -4.75
N GLY A 210 -19.79 3.88 -3.50
CA GLY A 210 -20.30 2.65 -2.88
C GLY A 210 -19.23 1.60 -2.63
N ASP A 211 -18.09 1.67 -3.30
CA ASP A 211 -16.93 0.84 -2.96
C ASP A 211 -15.97 1.58 -2.04
N LEU A 212 -15.27 0.84 -1.19
CA LEU A 212 -14.31 1.42 -0.26
C LEU A 212 -13.08 1.89 -1.03
N LYS A 213 -12.96 3.22 -1.21
CA LYS A 213 -11.77 3.84 -1.77
C LYS A 213 -10.99 4.56 -0.68
N ILE A 214 -10.03 3.86 -0.08
CA ILE A 214 -9.16 4.41 0.96
C ILE A 214 -8.36 5.59 0.40
N ARG A 215 -8.73 6.81 0.80
CA ARG A 215 -8.03 8.02 0.35
C ARG A 215 -6.76 8.20 1.17
N GLN A 216 -5.64 8.38 0.48
CA GLN A 216 -4.36 8.70 1.13
C GLN A 216 -4.11 10.21 1.21
N THR A 217 -4.79 11.00 0.39
CA THR A 217 -4.63 12.45 0.30
C THR A 217 -5.97 13.12 -0.02
N ASP A 218 -6.07 14.42 0.28
CA ASP A 218 -7.19 15.26 -0.15
C ASP A 218 -6.94 15.76 -1.58
N PRO A 219 -7.68 15.28 -2.60
CA PRO A 219 -7.44 15.66 -3.98
C PRO A 219 -7.77 17.13 -4.26
N ASN A 220 -8.61 17.77 -3.44
CA ASN A 220 -9.02 19.15 -3.67
C ASN A 220 -7.90 20.17 -3.37
N LYS A 221 -6.86 19.73 -2.64
CA LYS A 221 -5.72 20.58 -2.30
C LYS A 221 -4.69 20.68 -3.42
N PHE A 222 -4.74 19.81 -4.44
CA PHE A 222 -3.71 19.74 -5.47
C PHE A 222 -4.29 20.08 -6.84
N ARG A 223 -3.68 21.06 -7.51
CA ARG A 223 -4.04 21.56 -8.82
C ARG A 223 -2.78 21.58 -9.69
N LEU A 224 -2.77 20.73 -10.71
CA LEU A 224 -1.68 20.64 -11.67
C LEU A 224 -1.51 21.99 -12.40
N GLY A 225 -0.28 22.49 -12.44
CA GLY A 225 0.08 23.80 -12.98
C GLY A 225 -0.07 24.97 -12.00
N GLU A 226 -0.79 24.81 -10.88
CA GLU A 226 -0.93 25.87 -9.86
C GLU A 226 -0.05 25.62 -8.63
N ASN A 227 -0.13 24.42 -8.05
CA ASN A 227 0.64 24.04 -6.85
C ASN A 227 1.26 22.63 -6.93
N LEU A 228 1.17 22.01 -8.10
CA LEU A 228 1.76 20.72 -8.45
C LEU A 228 2.29 20.81 -9.89
N GLY A 229 3.49 20.32 -10.21
CA GLY A 229 4.03 20.41 -11.57
C GLY A 229 4.26 21.84 -12.03
N THR A 230 4.79 22.68 -11.13
CA THR A 230 4.90 24.13 -11.33
C THR A 230 6.25 24.59 -11.86
N THR A 231 7.18 23.67 -12.17
CA THR A 231 8.47 24.06 -12.73
C THR A 231 8.26 24.70 -14.10
N PRO A 232 8.74 25.94 -14.35
CA PRO A 232 8.47 26.63 -15.60
C PRO A 232 9.01 25.85 -16.81
N GLY A 233 8.16 25.63 -17.81
CA GLY A 233 8.53 24.92 -19.03
C GLY A 233 7.49 25.11 -20.13
N LYS A 234 7.78 24.59 -21.32
CA LYS A 234 6.89 24.67 -22.49
C LYS A 234 6.81 23.32 -23.19
N VAL A 235 5.62 22.97 -23.65
CA VAL A 235 5.45 21.88 -24.61
C VAL A 235 6.04 22.34 -25.95
N ILE A 236 7.08 21.64 -26.42
CA ILE A 236 7.78 21.95 -27.67
C ILE A 236 7.37 21.03 -28.83
N SER A 237 6.69 19.93 -28.53
CA SER A 237 6.14 19.01 -29.52
C SER A 237 5.01 18.17 -28.92
N GLN A 238 4.12 17.68 -29.79
CA GLN A 238 3.02 16.80 -29.44
C GLN A 238 2.76 15.82 -30.60
N ASN A 239 2.49 14.56 -30.26
CA ASN A 239 1.99 13.54 -31.18
C ASN A 239 0.92 12.68 -30.48
N ASP A 240 0.55 11.55 -31.09
CA ASP A 240 -0.52 10.67 -30.60
C ASP A 240 -0.21 9.97 -29.28
N VAL A 241 1.06 9.85 -28.90
CA VAL A 241 1.49 9.12 -27.68
C VAL A 241 1.99 10.03 -26.57
N CYS A 242 2.52 11.22 -26.89
CA CYS A 242 3.11 12.11 -25.89
C CYS A 242 3.15 13.58 -26.29
N GLN A 243 3.31 14.41 -25.26
CA GLN A 243 3.86 15.76 -25.37
C GLN A 243 5.31 15.75 -24.88
N VAL A 244 6.19 16.55 -25.51
CA VAL A 244 7.56 16.75 -25.05
C VAL A 244 7.66 18.13 -24.43
N ILE A 245 8.04 18.19 -23.16
CA ILE A 245 8.22 19.43 -22.40
C ILE A 245 9.71 19.76 -22.33
N GLN A 246 10.07 20.99 -22.65
CA GLN A 246 11.37 21.56 -22.34
C GLN A 246 11.20 22.55 -21.19
N TYR A 247 11.98 22.39 -20.12
CA TYR A 247 11.93 23.28 -18.97
C TYR A 247 12.81 24.52 -19.18
N SER A 248 12.36 25.65 -18.64
CA SER A 248 13.09 26.93 -18.71
C SER A 248 14.34 26.86 -17.81
N PRO A 249 15.52 27.26 -18.30
CA PRO A 249 16.73 27.27 -17.47
C PRO A 249 16.59 28.26 -16.31
N THR A 250 17.18 27.92 -15.16
CA THR A 250 17.25 28.78 -13.96
C THR A 250 18.68 29.24 -13.65
N THR A 251 19.65 28.89 -14.52
CA THR A 251 21.07 29.26 -14.43
C THR A 251 21.51 30.01 -15.69
N GLU A 252 22.57 30.83 -15.58
CA GLU A 252 23.14 31.57 -16.72
C GLU A 252 23.79 30.63 -17.75
N GLU A 253 24.47 29.59 -17.25
CA GLU A 253 25.10 28.55 -18.05
C GLU A 253 24.49 27.18 -17.72
N VAL A 254 24.46 26.31 -18.73
CA VAL A 254 23.96 24.94 -18.63
C VAL A 254 24.98 23.95 -19.16
N LEU A 255 24.91 22.71 -18.68
CA LEU A 255 25.71 21.60 -19.18
C LEU A 255 25.44 21.36 -20.66
N LYS A 256 26.51 21.08 -21.40
CA LYS A 256 26.45 20.86 -22.85
C LYS A 256 25.49 19.75 -23.25
N ARG A 257 25.45 18.64 -22.51
CA ARG A 257 24.58 17.49 -22.81
C ARG A 257 23.22 17.66 -22.11
N PRO A 258 22.11 17.72 -22.86
CA PRO A 258 20.78 17.77 -22.27
C PRO A 258 20.42 16.51 -21.50
N LEU A 259 19.44 16.64 -20.61
CA LEU A 259 18.86 15.54 -19.83
C LEU A 259 17.47 15.20 -20.37
N LEU A 260 17.26 13.97 -20.85
CA LEU A 260 15.96 13.41 -21.19
C LEU A 260 15.43 12.56 -20.05
N ILE A 261 14.23 12.88 -19.55
CA ILE A 261 13.53 12.08 -18.55
C ILE A 261 12.39 11.34 -19.23
N VAL A 262 12.39 10.02 -19.05
CA VAL A 262 11.38 9.07 -19.54
C VAL A 262 10.59 8.55 -18.34
N PRO A 263 9.48 9.21 -17.96
CA PRO A 263 8.65 8.80 -16.82
C PRO A 263 7.82 7.55 -17.15
N PRO A 264 7.19 6.91 -16.14
CA PRO A 264 6.19 5.88 -16.39
C PRO A 264 4.93 6.47 -17.05
N TRP A 265 4.15 5.62 -17.73
CA TRP A 265 2.80 5.97 -18.21
C TRP A 265 1.68 5.31 -17.38
N ILE A 266 2.02 4.47 -16.39
CA ILE A 266 1.05 3.94 -15.40
C ILE A 266 0.53 5.08 -14.51
N ASN A 267 1.46 5.94 -14.07
CA ASN A 267 1.18 7.19 -13.37
C ASN A 267 1.67 8.37 -14.23
N LYS A 268 1.33 9.60 -13.85
CA LYS A 268 1.70 10.80 -14.62
C LYS A 268 3.10 11.29 -14.27
N PHE A 269 3.73 11.99 -15.23
CA PHE A 269 5.12 12.45 -15.13
C PHE A 269 5.41 13.35 -13.93
N TYR A 270 4.41 14.11 -13.45
CA TYR A 270 4.58 15.09 -12.36
C TYR A 270 4.92 14.45 -11.00
N ILE A 271 4.99 13.12 -10.89
CA ILE A 271 5.64 12.49 -9.73
C ILE A 271 7.10 12.93 -9.56
N LEU A 272 7.75 13.32 -10.66
CA LEU A 272 9.11 13.89 -10.68
C LEU A 272 9.11 15.42 -10.53
N ASP A 273 7.94 16.04 -10.46
CA ASP A 273 7.74 17.49 -10.37
C ASP A 273 6.52 17.80 -9.50
N LEU A 274 6.59 17.47 -8.21
CA LEU A 274 5.49 17.66 -7.29
C LEU A 274 5.37 19.14 -6.91
N ASN A 275 5.79 19.52 -5.70
CA ASN A 275 5.93 20.92 -5.31
C ASN A 275 7.40 21.36 -5.48
N PRO A 276 7.72 22.67 -5.39
CA PRO A 276 9.09 23.15 -5.60
C PRO A 276 10.15 22.49 -4.69
N GLU A 277 9.77 22.11 -3.47
CA GLU A 277 10.66 21.44 -2.50
C GLU A 277 10.91 19.96 -2.81
N LYS A 278 9.99 19.33 -3.57
CA LYS A 278 9.98 17.89 -3.89
C LYS A 278 9.97 17.66 -5.40
N SER A 279 10.57 18.57 -6.17
CA SER A 279 10.68 18.45 -7.62
C SER A 279 12.10 18.08 -8.02
N PHE A 280 12.26 16.86 -8.55
CA PHE A 280 13.51 16.44 -9.18
C PHE A 280 13.78 17.24 -10.45
N ILE A 281 12.75 17.53 -11.24
CA ILE A 281 12.89 18.34 -12.45
C ILE A 281 13.42 19.74 -12.12
N LYS A 282 12.80 20.41 -11.13
CA LYS A 282 13.27 21.73 -10.70
C LYS A 282 14.72 21.67 -10.24
N TRP A 283 15.05 20.70 -9.39
CA TRP A 283 16.41 20.51 -8.91
C TRP A 283 17.39 20.31 -10.07
N ALA A 284 17.08 19.46 -11.06
CA ALA A 284 17.95 19.21 -12.20
C ALA A 284 18.16 20.47 -13.06
N VAL A 285 17.11 21.26 -13.27
CA VAL A 285 17.21 22.56 -13.94
C VAL A 285 18.10 23.52 -13.14
N ASP A 286 17.92 23.59 -11.82
CA ASP A 286 18.74 24.43 -10.92
C ASP A 286 20.22 23.98 -10.85
N GLN A 287 20.51 22.69 -11.11
CA GLN A 287 21.87 22.19 -11.26
C GLN A 287 22.49 22.50 -12.64
N GLY A 288 21.77 23.23 -13.50
CA GLY A 288 22.24 23.63 -14.81
C GLY A 288 22.07 22.57 -15.90
N HIS A 289 21.16 21.61 -15.76
CA HIS A 289 20.77 20.76 -16.89
C HIS A 289 19.74 21.45 -17.79
N THR A 290 19.89 21.30 -19.10
CA THR A 290 18.75 21.51 -20.02
C THR A 290 17.87 20.27 -19.97
N VAL A 291 16.69 20.38 -19.35
CA VAL A 291 15.82 19.23 -19.05
C VAL A 291 14.66 19.12 -20.05
N PHE A 292 14.49 17.92 -20.59
CA PHE A 292 13.37 17.51 -21.43
C PHE A 292 12.63 16.34 -20.77
N VAL A 293 11.31 16.37 -20.78
CA VAL A 293 10.47 15.30 -20.23
C VAL A 293 9.41 14.86 -21.22
N ILE A 294 9.23 13.55 -21.34
CA ILE A 294 8.13 12.96 -22.12
C ILE A 294 6.89 12.89 -21.21
N SER A 295 5.87 13.69 -21.53
CA SER A 295 4.55 13.63 -20.90
C SER A 295 3.63 12.75 -21.73
N TRP A 296 3.47 11.49 -21.30
CA TRP A 296 2.61 10.50 -21.99
C TRP A 296 1.14 10.91 -21.99
N VAL A 297 0.45 10.63 -23.09
CA VAL A 297 -1.01 10.79 -23.21
C VAL A 297 -1.70 9.73 -22.34
N ASN A 298 -2.81 10.11 -21.70
CA ASN A 298 -3.71 9.13 -21.10
C ASN A 298 -4.54 8.49 -22.23
N PRO A 299 -4.31 7.21 -22.57
CA PRO A 299 -4.86 6.63 -23.78
C PRO A 299 -6.39 6.53 -23.72
N ASP A 300 -7.02 6.65 -24.88
CA ASP A 300 -8.42 6.30 -25.10
C ASP A 300 -8.53 5.25 -26.22
N GLU A 301 -9.75 4.99 -26.68
CA GLU A 301 -10.04 4.02 -27.74
C GLU A 301 -9.21 4.21 -29.02
N ARG A 302 -8.76 5.44 -29.31
CA ARG A 302 -7.94 5.75 -30.49
C ARG A 302 -6.54 5.14 -30.40
N GLN A 303 -6.02 4.95 -29.19
CA GLN A 303 -4.70 4.35 -28.94
C GLN A 303 -4.77 2.84 -28.65
N ALA A 304 -5.94 2.19 -28.77
CA ALA A 304 -6.11 0.78 -28.43
C ALA A 304 -5.15 -0.18 -29.18
N GLN A 305 -4.70 0.21 -30.37
CA GLN A 305 -3.76 -0.57 -31.19
C GLN A 305 -2.29 -0.14 -31.01
N LYS A 306 -1.99 0.83 -30.14
CA LYS A 306 -0.61 1.24 -29.85
C LYS A 306 0.08 0.13 -29.06
N SER A 307 1.18 -0.34 -29.62
CA SER A 307 2.09 -1.31 -28.99
C SER A 307 3.29 -0.61 -28.33
N PHE A 308 4.08 -1.37 -27.58
CA PHE A 308 5.33 -0.90 -26.96
C PHE A 308 6.29 -0.25 -27.97
N GLU A 309 6.31 -0.74 -29.22
CA GLU A 309 7.13 -0.18 -30.29
C GLU A 309 6.76 1.27 -30.64
N HIS A 310 5.48 1.62 -30.57
CA HIS A 310 5.01 2.99 -30.83
C HIS A 310 5.53 3.94 -29.75
N TYR A 311 5.51 3.54 -28.48
CA TYR A 311 6.06 4.34 -27.38
C TYR A 311 7.58 4.56 -27.52
N MET A 312 8.31 3.57 -28.04
CA MET A 312 9.74 3.72 -28.35
C MET A 312 9.97 4.71 -29.50
N LYS A 313 9.30 4.51 -30.64
CA LYS A 313 9.51 5.30 -31.87
C LYS A 313 8.97 6.73 -31.74
N GLU A 314 7.71 6.86 -31.36
CA GLU A 314 7.02 8.15 -31.26
C GLU A 314 7.32 8.87 -29.94
N GLY A 315 7.77 8.15 -28.91
CA GLY A 315 8.22 8.74 -27.64
C GLY A 315 9.72 9.05 -27.66
N ILE A 316 10.54 8.08 -27.27
CA ILE A 316 11.97 8.30 -26.99
C ILE A 316 12.74 8.72 -28.24
N LEU A 317 12.66 7.98 -29.34
CA LEU A 317 13.45 8.26 -30.55
C LEU A 317 13.08 9.61 -31.18
N ASN A 318 11.79 9.89 -31.29
CA ASN A 318 11.29 11.19 -31.71
C ASN A 318 11.76 12.33 -30.78
N THR A 319 11.80 12.09 -29.46
CA THR A 319 12.29 13.09 -28.52
C THR A 319 13.78 13.38 -28.69
N LEU A 320 14.60 12.37 -29.00
CA LEU A 320 16.02 12.58 -29.32
C LEU A 320 16.20 13.46 -30.57
N ASP A 321 15.36 13.27 -31.61
CA ASP A 321 15.36 14.14 -32.80
C ASP A 321 14.98 15.59 -32.44
N LEU A 322 13.99 15.76 -31.57
CA LEU A 322 13.55 17.07 -31.10
C LEU A 322 14.64 17.78 -30.28
N ILE A 323 15.31 17.06 -29.37
CA ILE A 323 16.42 17.60 -28.58
C ILE A 323 17.55 18.09 -29.49
N LYS A 324 17.93 17.29 -30.48
CA LYS A 324 18.95 17.68 -31.47
C LYS A 324 18.56 18.95 -32.23
N ARG A 325 17.29 19.08 -32.64
CA ARG A 325 16.80 20.28 -33.33
C ARG A 325 16.79 21.51 -32.42
N ALA A 326 16.35 21.35 -31.17
CA ALA A 326 16.20 22.43 -30.20
C ALA A 326 17.56 22.94 -29.66
N THR A 327 18.50 22.03 -29.42
CA THR A 327 19.76 22.34 -28.70
C THR A 327 21.01 22.30 -29.59
N ARG A 328 20.89 21.76 -30.80
CA ARG A 328 22.02 21.42 -31.69
C ARG A 328 23.02 20.42 -31.08
N GLN A 329 22.62 19.70 -30.04
CA GLN A 329 23.44 18.66 -29.41
C GLN A 329 23.01 17.27 -29.90
N GLU A 330 23.99 16.46 -30.30
CA GLU A 330 23.75 15.06 -30.68
C GLU A 330 23.67 14.14 -29.46
N GLU A 331 24.41 14.49 -28.41
CA GLU A 331 24.62 13.65 -27.23
C GLU A 331 23.67 14.02 -26.10
N VAL A 332 22.96 13.03 -25.57
CA VAL A 332 21.93 13.18 -24.53
C VAL A 332 22.24 12.25 -23.36
N ASN A 333 22.01 12.73 -22.14
CA ASN A 333 21.92 11.89 -20.94
C ASN A 333 20.45 11.53 -20.72
N ALA A 334 20.15 10.28 -20.38
CA ALA A 334 18.78 9.83 -20.19
C ALA A 334 18.55 9.25 -18.78
N ILE A 335 17.35 9.48 -18.24
CA ILE A 335 16.87 8.83 -17.03
C ILE A 335 15.52 8.19 -17.35
N GLY A 336 15.40 6.90 -17.07
CA GLY A 336 14.10 6.22 -17.08
C GLY A 336 13.60 6.05 -15.67
N TYR A 337 12.29 6.16 -15.44
CA TYR A 337 11.69 5.95 -14.12
C TYR A 337 10.60 4.87 -14.19
N CYS A 338 10.69 3.86 -13.32
CA CYS A 338 9.74 2.73 -13.26
C CYS A 338 9.60 2.07 -14.65
N VAL A 339 8.39 1.90 -15.20
CA VAL A 339 8.19 1.31 -16.54
C VAL A 339 8.80 2.16 -17.66
N GLY A 340 8.99 3.47 -17.45
CA GLY A 340 9.76 4.32 -18.35
C GLY A 340 11.24 3.90 -18.43
N GLY A 341 11.78 3.34 -17.35
CA GLY A 341 13.09 2.70 -17.32
C GLY A 341 13.15 1.43 -18.17
N THR A 342 12.13 0.57 -18.06
CA THR A 342 12.01 -0.60 -18.93
C THR A 342 11.95 -0.20 -20.41
N LEU A 343 11.16 0.82 -20.76
CA LEU A 343 11.08 1.34 -22.13
C LEU A 343 12.43 1.89 -22.61
N LEU A 344 13.11 2.68 -21.77
CA LEU A 344 14.43 3.21 -22.10
C LEU A 344 15.45 2.10 -22.30
N ALA A 345 15.48 1.07 -21.43
CA ALA A 345 16.41 -0.05 -21.54
C ALA A 345 16.21 -0.84 -22.85
N VAL A 346 14.96 -1.15 -23.20
CA VAL A 346 14.63 -1.81 -24.49
C VAL A 346 15.00 -0.91 -25.67
N THR A 347 14.76 0.40 -25.57
CA THR A 347 15.12 1.36 -26.61
C THR A 347 16.62 1.44 -26.83
N LEU A 348 17.43 1.40 -25.77
CA LEU A 348 18.89 1.38 -25.87
C LEU A 348 19.39 0.12 -26.59
N ALA A 349 18.78 -1.05 -26.33
CA ALA A 349 19.10 -2.28 -27.04
C ALA A 349 18.77 -2.18 -28.54
N TYR A 350 17.63 -1.57 -28.89
CA TYR A 350 17.27 -1.28 -30.26
C TYR A 350 18.24 -0.28 -30.92
N MET A 351 18.57 0.81 -30.23
CA MET A 351 19.54 1.82 -30.69
C MET A 351 20.91 1.21 -30.99
N ALA A 352 21.41 0.34 -30.10
CA ALA A 352 22.66 -0.39 -30.32
C ALA A 352 22.60 -1.27 -31.57
N LYS A 353 21.46 -1.92 -31.83
CA LYS A 353 21.26 -2.76 -33.02
C LYS A 353 21.32 -1.96 -34.34
N ILE A 354 20.84 -0.71 -34.34
CA ILE A 354 20.81 0.15 -35.53
C ILE A 354 22.00 1.14 -35.61
N GLY A 355 22.93 1.09 -34.65
CA GLY A 355 24.09 1.98 -34.61
C GLY A 355 23.77 3.42 -34.19
N ASP A 356 22.70 3.63 -33.43
CA ASP A 356 22.34 4.94 -32.88
C ASP A 356 22.98 5.14 -31.50
N GLU A 357 23.95 6.05 -31.40
CA GLU A 357 24.73 6.30 -30.18
C GLU A 357 24.42 7.64 -29.51
N ARG A 358 23.25 8.23 -29.77
CA ARG A 358 22.87 9.56 -29.26
C ARG A 358 22.75 9.62 -27.74
N ILE A 359 22.34 8.54 -27.08
CA ILE A 359 22.31 8.46 -25.61
C ILE A 359 23.69 8.04 -25.09
N LYS A 360 24.37 8.93 -24.37
CA LYS A 360 25.73 8.68 -23.85
C LYS A 360 25.76 8.11 -22.45
N THR A 361 24.78 8.47 -21.62
CA THR A 361 24.62 7.89 -20.29
C THR A 361 23.14 7.62 -20.03
N ALA A 362 22.85 6.55 -19.31
CA ALA A 362 21.51 6.18 -18.89
C ALA A 362 21.52 5.69 -17.44
N THR A 363 20.49 6.03 -16.67
CA THR A 363 20.20 5.45 -15.35
C THR A 363 18.69 5.18 -15.23
N PHE A 364 18.31 4.27 -14.32
CA PHE A 364 16.96 3.73 -14.19
C PHE A 364 16.44 3.77 -12.75
#